data_AF-L7VK68-F1
#
_entry.id   AF-L7VK68-F1
#
_cell.length_a   1.000
_cell.length_b   1.000
_cell.length_c   1.000
_cell.angle_alpha   90.00
_cell.angle_beta   90.00
_cell.angle_gamma   90.00
#
_symmetry.space_group_name_H-M   'P 1'
#
loop_
_entity.id
_entity.type
_entity.pdbx_description
1 polymer ?
#
loop_
_entity_poly.entity_id
_entity_poly.type
_entity_poly.pdbx_seq_one_letter_code
_entity_poly.pdbx_strand_id
1 'polypeptide(L)'
;MLVTKTPPRKIVIGKIVISIAYTMLLFIASLPVLGVVFFFGGIGIEDIAKLTLFYVLTAFFVASSGVFFSTLFKRNITAIISTYLFLGTVTFGPFFLYLLHMSIKYSAGYSYAPTYTEILSILFPSPVFGYTSFYFGGVDYRGFDLWGQAAAYIDGYLAQETGILRFFKPWIANGLFSIIVSVLLIILSTLILNPVRRKK
;
A
#
# COMPACT_ATOMS: atom_id res chain seq x y z
N MET A 1 32.59 -11.28 11.79
CA MET A 1 32.29 -12.39 10.84
C MET A 1 33.40 -12.50 9.82
N LEU A 2 34.55 -13.02 10.24
CA LEU A 2 35.57 -13.57 9.35
C LEU A 2 35.60 -15.07 9.65
N VAL A 3 35.72 -15.90 8.61
CA VAL A 3 36.10 -17.34 8.60
C VAL A 3 35.10 -18.30 7.92
N THR A 4 33.79 -18.01 7.81
CA THR A 4 32.89 -18.90 7.05
C THR A 4 32.77 -18.49 5.57
N LYS A 5 33.03 -19.40 4.62
CA LYS A 5 32.77 -19.24 3.17
C LYS A 5 31.25 -19.25 2.87
N THR A 6 30.47 -18.42 3.53
CA THR A 6 29.08 -18.18 3.12
C THR A 6 29.11 -17.26 1.90
N PRO A 7 28.49 -17.63 0.76
CA PRO A 7 28.42 -16.75 -0.39
C PRO A 7 27.74 -15.44 0.04
N PRO A 8 28.30 -14.26 -0.28
CA PRO A 8 27.81 -13.00 0.24
C PRO A 8 26.33 -12.73 -0.08
N ARG A 9 25.80 -13.34 -1.15
CA ARG A 9 24.36 -13.36 -1.47
C ARG A 9 23.49 -13.96 -0.36
N LYS A 10 23.92 -15.03 0.32
CA LYS A 10 23.16 -15.65 1.43
C LYS A 10 23.14 -14.76 2.68
N ILE A 11 24.22 -14.03 2.94
CA ILE A 11 24.31 -13.08 4.07
C ILE A 11 23.32 -11.92 3.85
N VAL A 12 23.30 -11.39 2.63
CA VAL A 12 22.40 -10.30 2.25
C VAL A 12 20.93 -10.73 2.33
N ILE A 13 20.59 -11.88 1.74
CA ILE A 13 19.22 -12.42 1.80
C ILE A 13 18.83 -12.67 3.25
N GLY A 14 19.73 -13.22 4.07
CA GLY A 14 19.51 -13.39 5.50
C GLY A 14 19.21 -12.06 6.21
N LYS A 15 19.94 -10.99 5.88
CA LYS A 15 19.69 -9.65 6.43
C LYS A 15 18.30 -9.10 6.05
N ILE A 16 17.89 -9.30 4.79
CA ILE A 16 16.56 -8.90 4.30
C ILE A 16 15.47 -9.70 5.02
N VAL A 17 15.63 -11.02 5.12
CA VAL A 17 14.66 -11.91 5.79
C VAL A 17 14.53 -11.59 7.27
N ILE A 18 15.64 -11.37 7.98
CA ILE A 18 15.62 -10.97 9.40
C ILE A 18 14.92 -9.63 9.59
N SER A 19 15.17 -8.66 8.71
CA SER A 19 14.51 -7.35 8.77
C SER A 19 13.00 -7.45 8.54
N ILE A 20 12.56 -8.25 7.57
CA ILE A 20 11.13 -8.47 7.28
C ILE A 20 10.48 -9.23 8.44
N ALA A 21 11.13 -10.27 8.98
CA ALA A 21 10.65 -11.04 10.10
C ALA A 21 10.49 -10.19 11.36
N TYR A 22 11.43 -9.28 11.63
CA TYR A 22 11.33 -8.33 12.75
C TYR A 22 10.12 -7.40 12.60
N THR A 23 9.89 -6.85 11.40
CA THR A 23 8.71 -6.00 11.16
C THR A 23 7.40 -6.79 11.29
N MET A 24 7.34 -8.03 10.80
CA MET A 24 6.17 -8.90 10.97
C MET A 24 5.94 -9.27 12.45
N LEU A 25 7.01 -9.47 13.22
CA LEU A 25 6.93 -9.70 14.66
C LEU A 25 6.34 -8.49 15.39
N LEU A 26 6.79 -7.27 15.06
CA LEU A 26 6.23 -6.03 15.60
C LEU A 26 4.75 -5.86 15.25
N PHE A 27 4.34 -6.29 14.05
CA PHE A 27 2.94 -6.32 13.68
C PHE A 27 2.13 -7.30 14.54
N ILE A 28 2.61 -8.53 14.73
CA ILE A 28 1.92 -9.49 15.62
C ILE A 28 1.84 -8.93 17.05
N ALA A 29 2.87 -8.21 17.50
CA ALA A 29 2.88 -7.56 18.80
C ALA A 29 1.89 -6.38 18.93
N SER A 30 1.38 -5.82 17.82
CA SER A 30 0.35 -4.78 17.85
C SER A 30 -1.07 -5.34 17.86
N LEU A 31 -1.28 -6.62 17.51
CA LEU A 31 -2.60 -7.27 17.56
C LEU A 31 -3.27 -7.23 18.95
N PRO A 32 -2.56 -7.43 20.08
CA PRO A 32 -3.17 -7.29 21.40
C PRO A 32 -3.73 -5.89 21.66
N VAL A 33 -3.09 -4.85 21.12
CA VAL A 33 -3.56 -3.46 21.25
C VAL A 33 -4.88 -3.28 20.50
N LEU A 34 -5.03 -3.88 19.31
CA LEU A 34 -6.32 -3.91 18.59
C LEU A 34 -7.40 -4.66 19.38
N GLY A 35 -7.03 -5.73 20.08
CA GLY A 35 -7.92 -6.49 20.96
C GLY A 35 -8.45 -5.67 22.14
N VAL A 36 -7.69 -4.70 22.65
CA VAL A 36 -8.17 -3.77 23.70
C VAL A 36 -9.27 -2.85 23.15
N VAL A 37 -9.13 -2.35 21.92
CA VAL A 37 -10.15 -1.50 21.28
C VAL A 37 -11.47 -2.25 21.06
N PHE A 38 -11.39 -3.54 20.72
CA PHE A 38 -12.56 -4.43 20.67
C PHE A 38 -13.29 -4.52 22.02
N PHE A 39 -12.53 -4.70 23.10
CA PHE A 39 -13.08 -4.89 24.44
C PHE A 39 -13.90 -3.69 24.92
N PHE A 40 -13.53 -2.48 24.50
CA PHE A 40 -14.28 -1.24 24.81
C PHE A 40 -15.54 -1.05 23.94
N GLY A 41 -15.89 -2.01 23.08
CA GLY A 41 -17.21 -2.10 22.43
C GLY A 41 -17.45 -1.14 21.27
N GLY A 42 -16.40 -0.55 20.70
CA GLY A 42 -16.54 0.43 19.61
C GLY A 42 -16.59 -0.14 18.18
N ILE A 43 -16.17 -1.40 17.98
CA ILE A 43 -15.93 -2.00 16.65
C ILE A 43 -16.29 -3.50 16.68
N GLY A 44 -16.94 -4.00 15.62
CA GLY A 44 -17.30 -5.42 15.50
C GLY A 44 -16.10 -6.34 15.22
N ILE A 45 -16.26 -7.65 15.43
CA ILE A 45 -15.19 -8.63 15.16
C ILE A 45 -14.82 -8.71 13.67
N GLU A 46 -15.81 -8.54 12.79
CA GLU A 46 -15.63 -8.53 11.34
C GLU A 46 -14.78 -7.34 10.88
N ASP A 47 -15.02 -6.17 11.47
CA ASP A 47 -14.29 -4.95 11.18
C ASP A 47 -12.82 -5.09 11.59
N ILE A 48 -12.55 -5.68 12.76
CA ILE A 48 -11.18 -5.96 13.21
C ILE A 48 -10.49 -6.94 12.26
N ALA A 49 -11.19 -7.98 11.81
CA ALA A 49 -10.63 -8.93 10.84
C ALA A 49 -10.26 -8.23 9.52
N LYS A 50 -11.13 -7.36 9.01
CA LYS A 50 -10.86 -6.54 7.81
C LYS A 50 -9.65 -5.62 8.04
N LEU A 51 -9.63 -4.84 9.13
CA LEU A 51 -8.52 -3.95 9.48
C LEU A 51 -7.20 -4.71 9.53
N THR A 52 -7.19 -5.84 10.23
CA THR A 52 -6.00 -6.67 10.41
C THR A 52 -5.48 -7.18 9.06
N LEU A 53 -6.37 -7.70 8.20
CA LEU A 53 -5.97 -8.24 6.89
C LEU A 53 -5.34 -7.17 5.99
N PHE A 54 -5.99 -6.00 5.88
CA PHE A 54 -5.47 -4.91 5.06
C PHE A 54 -4.17 -4.32 5.63
N TYR A 55 -4.05 -4.29 6.96
CA TYR A 55 -2.84 -3.82 7.63
C TYR A 55 -1.65 -4.74 7.39
N VAL A 56 -1.82 -6.07 7.38
CA VAL A 56 -0.74 -7.02 7.02
C VAL A 56 -0.18 -6.70 5.64
N LEU A 57 -1.08 -6.50 4.67
CA LEU A 57 -0.73 -6.26 3.28
C LEU A 57 0.05 -4.96 3.12
N THR A 58 -0.45 -3.87 3.73
CA THR A 58 0.23 -2.56 3.69
C THR A 58 1.52 -2.54 4.50
N ALA A 59 1.59 -3.23 5.64
CA ALA A 59 2.81 -3.36 6.43
C ALA A 59 3.91 -4.11 5.65
N PHE A 60 3.55 -5.16 4.91
CA PHE A 60 4.48 -5.85 4.02
C PHE A 60 5.01 -4.91 2.91
N PHE A 61 4.11 -4.10 2.33
CA PHE A 61 4.50 -3.08 1.36
C PHE A 61 5.47 -2.03 1.90
N VAL A 62 5.17 -1.48 3.06
CA VAL A 62 6.04 -0.52 3.76
C VAL A 62 7.39 -1.15 4.12
N ALA A 63 7.38 -2.39 4.63
CA ALA A 63 8.61 -3.10 5.00
C ALA A 63 9.51 -3.34 3.78
N SER A 64 8.95 -3.83 2.67
CA SER A 64 9.70 -4.07 1.43
C SER A 64 10.32 -2.78 0.87
N SER A 65 9.59 -1.66 0.94
CA SER A 65 10.06 -0.34 0.52
C SER A 65 11.21 0.17 1.38
N GLY A 66 11.08 0.07 2.71
CA GLY A 66 12.13 0.48 3.64
C GLY A 66 13.43 -0.32 3.46
N VAL A 67 13.31 -1.64 3.26
CA VAL A 67 14.48 -2.50 2.97
C VAL A 67 15.14 -2.07 1.65
N PHE A 68 14.35 -1.84 0.60
CA PHE A 68 14.89 -1.41 -0.69
C PHE A 68 15.72 -0.12 -0.58
N PHE A 69 15.18 0.93 0.02
CA PHE A 69 15.91 2.20 0.18
C PHE A 69 17.09 2.08 1.16
N SER A 70 16.98 1.25 2.20
CA SER A 70 18.11 0.93 3.08
C SER A 70 19.27 0.27 2.34
N THR A 71 19.01 -0.39 1.22
CA THR A 71 20.05 -1.04 0.40
C THR A 71 20.60 -0.13 -0.70
N LEU A 72 19.80 0.83 -1.15
CA LEU A 72 20.21 1.83 -2.14
C LEU A 72 21.14 2.90 -1.52
N PHE A 73 20.85 3.36 -0.31
CA PHE A 73 21.57 4.47 0.33
C PHE A 73 22.56 4.00 1.39
N LYS A 74 23.74 4.64 1.43
CA LYS A 74 24.81 4.34 2.40
C LYS A 74 24.59 4.99 3.77
N ARG A 75 23.77 6.04 3.87
CA ARG A 75 23.47 6.76 5.11
C ARG A 75 22.07 6.41 5.59
N ASN A 76 21.94 6.07 6.89
CA ASN A 76 20.66 5.68 7.48
C ASN A 76 19.59 6.79 7.35
N ILE A 77 19.96 8.03 7.66
CA ILE A 77 19.04 9.18 7.61
C ILE A 77 18.49 9.38 6.19
N THR A 78 19.33 9.29 5.15
CA THR A 78 18.88 9.45 3.76
C THR A 78 17.97 8.30 3.33
N ALA A 79 18.24 7.08 3.77
CA ALA A 79 17.36 5.94 3.48
C ALA A 79 15.97 6.11 4.10
N ILE A 80 15.91 6.58 5.35
CA ILE A 80 14.65 6.83 6.06
C ILE A 80 13.84 7.92 5.33
N ILE A 81 14.46 9.05 5.02
CA ILE A 81 13.79 10.17 4.33
C ILE A 81 13.26 9.74 2.96
N SER A 82 14.07 9.05 2.16
CA SER A 82 13.63 8.57 0.84
C SER A 82 12.50 7.54 0.93
N THR A 83 12.51 6.68 1.95
CA THR A 83 11.41 5.73 2.19
C THR A 83 10.11 6.47 2.48
N TYR A 84 10.13 7.45 3.39
CA TYR A 84 8.94 8.22 3.71
C TYR A 84 8.47 9.08 2.55
N LEU A 85 9.38 9.67 1.76
CA LEU A 85 9.01 10.43 0.56
C LEU A 85 8.35 9.54 -0.49
N PHE A 86 8.87 8.32 -0.69
CA PHE A 86 8.28 7.35 -1.60
C PHE A 86 6.88 6.93 -1.14
N LEU A 87 6.74 6.53 0.13
CA LEU A 87 5.44 6.14 0.69
C LEU A 87 4.43 7.28 0.68
N GLY A 88 4.87 8.50 1.00
CA GLY A 88 4.05 9.70 0.92
C GLY A 88 3.57 9.98 -0.51
N THR A 89 4.47 9.89 -1.48
CA THR A 89 4.13 10.06 -2.90
C THR A 89 3.16 8.98 -3.39
N VAL A 90 3.36 7.72 -3.02
CA VAL A 90 2.44 6.63 -3.40
C VAL A 90 1.07 6.80 -2.75
N THR A 91 1.02 7.33 -1.53
CA THR A 91 -0.24 7.52 -0.78
C THR A 91 -1.01 8.74 -1.26
N PHE A 92 -0.37 9.91 -1.36
CA PHE A 92 -1.02 11.19 -1.66
C PHE A 92 -0.91 11.60 -3.13
N GLY A 93 0.13 11.17 -3.84
CA GLY A 93 0.35 11.50 -5.25
C GLY A 93 -0.81 11.12 -6.16
N PRO A 94 -1.43 9.92 -6.04
CA PRO A 94 -2.61 9.57 -6.81
C PRO A 94 -3.77 10.55 -6.64
N PHE A 95 -4.03 11.04 -5.42
CA PHE A 95 -5.09 12.03 -5.17
C PHE A 95 -4.76 13.36 -5.84
N PHE A 96 -3.51 13.80 -5.77
CA PHE A 96 -3.07 15.02 -6.46
C PHE A 96 -3.26 14.91 -7.98
N LEU A 97 -2.87 13.77 -8.57
CA LEU A 97 -3.05 13.51 -10.00
C LEU A 97 -4.53 13.47 -10.40
N TYR A 98 -5.39 12.87 -9.57
CA TYR A 98 -6.83 12.84 -9.80
C TYR A 98 -7.44 14.25 -9.82
N LEU A 99 -7.10 15.09 -8.84
CA LEU A 99 -7.55 16.49 -8.79
C LEU A 99 -7.07 17.29 -10.01
N LEU A 100 -5.83 17.08 -10.43
CA LEU A 100 -5.26 17.74 -11.61
C LEU A 100 -5.99 17.30 -12.89
N HIS A 101 -6.24 15.99 -13.03
CA HIS A 101 -7.00 15.43 -14.16
C HIS A 101 -8.41 16.04 -14.24
N MET A 102 -9.12 16.06 -13.12
CA MET A 102 -10.43 16.68 -12.98
C MET A 102 -10.39 18.17 -13.40
N SER A 103 -9.43 18.93 -12.85
CA SER A 103 -9.29 20.37 -13.13
C SER A 103 -9.09 20.67 -14.62
N ILE A 104 -8.27 19.87 -15.32
CA ILE A 104 -8.01 20.03 -16.76
C ILE A 104 -9.27 19.74 -17.57
N LYS A 105 -10.01 18.67 -17.23
CA LYS A 105 -11.22 18.26 -17.94
C LYS A 105 -12.36 19.26 -17.79
N TYR A 106 -12.56 19.82 -16.60
CA TYR A 106 -13.52 20.91 -16.40
C TYR A 106 -13.12 22.19 -17.13
N SER A 107 -11.82 22.54 -17.13
CA SER A 107 -11.33 23.75 -17.81
C SER A 107 -11.44 23.66 -19.35
N ALA A 108 -11.44 22.45 -19.91
CA ALA A 108 -11.59 22.21 -21.34
C ALA A 108 -13.05 22.32 -21.85
N GLY A 109 -14.00 22.73 -21.01
CA GLY A 109 -15.39 22.99 -21.41
C GLY A 109 -16.25 21.73 -21.60
N TYR A 110 -15.74 20.55 -21.24
CA TYR A 110 -16.53 19.33 -21.24
C TYR A 110 -17.40 19.27 -19.98
N SER A 111 -18.68 18.87 -20.13
CA SER A 111 -19.46 18.36 -19.00
C SER A 111 -18.81 17.05 -18.54
N TYR A 112 -17.84 17.16 -17.64
CA TYR A 112 -17.04 16.03 -17.19
C TYR A 112 -17.76 15.27 -16.09
N ALA A 113 -18.19 14.05 -16.42
CA ALA A 113 -18.58 13.04 -15.46
C ALA A 113 -17.48 11.97 -15.46
N PRO A 114 -16.73 11.79 -14.35
CA PRO A 114 -15.69 10.77 -14.30
C PRO A 114 -16.30 9.38 -14.45
N THR A 115 -15.63 8.48 -15.17
CA THR A 115 -16.00 7.06 -15.17
C THR A 115 -15.27 6.33 -14.05
N TYR A 116 -15.80 5.18 -13.60
CA TYR A 116 -15.10 4.38 -12.57
C TYR A 116 -13.72 3.95 -13.06
N THR A 117 -13.57 3.71 -14.37
CA THR A 117 -12.29 3.33 -14.97
C THR A 117 -11.21 4.41 -14.81
N GLU A 118 -11.58 5.68 -14.93
CA GLU A 118 -10.67 6.81 -14.72
C GLU A 118 -10.30 6.97 -13.24
N ILE A 119 -11.28 6.85 -12.35
CA ILE A 119 -11.05 6.90 -10.90
C ILE A 119 -10.10 5.77 -10.48
N LEU A 120 -10.40 4.53 -10.89
CA LEU A 120 -9.61 3.35 -10.54
C LEU A 120 -8.19 3.45 -11.10
N SER A 121 -8.02 3.79 -12.38
CA SER A 121 -6.70 3.84 -13.03
C SER A 121 -5.74 4.87 -12.44
N ILE A 122 -6.27 5.95 -11.86
CA ILE A 122 -5.45 6.98 -11.22
C ILE A 122 -5.21 6.65 -9.74
N LEU A 123 -6.25 6.22 -9.02
CA LEU A 123 -6.20 6.08 -7.55
C LEU A 123 -5.77 4.71 -7.04
N PHE A 124 -5.77 3.65 -7.87
CA PHE A 124 -5.41 2.29 -7.43
C PHE A 124 -4.08 2.16 -6.65
N PRO A 125 -3.02 2.95 -6.91
CA PRO A 125 -1.77 2.79 -6.17
C PRO A 125 -1.87 3.23 -4.71
N SER A 126 -2.85 4.08 -4.38
CA SER A 126 -2.97 4.65 -3.04
C SER A 126 -3.54 3.63 -2.05
N PRO A 127 -2.80 3.28 -0.97
CA PRO A 127 -3.32 2.40 0.08
C PRO A 127 -4.56 2.95 0.76
N VAL A 128 -4.71 4.28 0.81
CA VAL A 128 -5.90 4.94 1.39
C VAL A 128 -7.13 4.61 0.55
N PHE A 129 -7.04 4.73 -0.78
CA PHE A 129 -8.14 4.40 -1.69
C PHE A 129 -8.52 2.91 -1.64
N GLY A 130 -7.54 2.02 -1.53
CA GLY A 130 -7.77 0.59 -1.31
C GLY A 130 -8.49 0.34 0.03
N TYR A 131 -8.02 0.99 1.10
CA TYR A 131 -8.57 0.86 2.44
C TYR A 131 -10.02 1.34 2.54
N THR A 132 -10.33 2.51 1.95
CA THR A 132 -11.69 3.07 1.99
C THR A 132 -12.70 2.10 1.38
N SER A 133 -12.37 1.55 0.22
CA SER A 133 -13.21 0.57 -0.44
C SER A 133 -13.27 -0.78 0.28
N PHE A 134 -12.19 -1.20 0.93
CA PHE A 134 -12.16 -2.48 1.64
C PHE A 134 -12.97 -2.46 2.93
N TYR A 135 -12.82 -1.40 3.72
CA TYR A 135 -13.41 -1.30 5.05
C TYR A 135 -14.83 -0.73 5.00
N PHE A 136 -15.04 0.34 4.21
CA PHE A 136 -16.33 1.05 4.14
C PHE A 136 -17.16 0.66 2.92
N GLY A 137 -16.59 -0.05 1.93
CA GLY A 137 -17.32 -0.44 0.71
C GLY A 137 -18.34 -1.56 0.95
N GLY A 138 -19.52 -1.42 0.36
CA GLY A 138 -20.61 -2.41 0.47
C GLY A 138 -21.26 -2.54 1.85
N VAL A 139 -20.95 -1.65 2.79
CA VAL A 139 -21.64 -1.55 4.08
C VAL A 139 -22.60 -0.36 4.02
N ASP A 140 -23.81 -0.49 4.57
CA ASP A 140 -24.80 0.60 4.70
C ASP A 140 -24.39 1.67 5.73
N TYR A 141 -23.10 2.04 5.79
CA TYR A 141 -22.62 3.21 6.52
C TYR A 141 -23.06 4.48 5.79
N ARG A 142 -24.36 4.76 5.79
CA ARG A 142 -24.97 6.04 5.37
C ARG A 142 -24.79 7.12 6.45
N GLY A 143 -23.65 7.11 7.14
CA GLY A 143 -23.29 8.13 8.13
C GLY A 143 -22.70 9.38 7.48
N PHE A 144 -22.71 10.51 8.20
CA PHE A 144 -22.10 11.77 7.78
C PHE A 144 -20.55 11.76 7.76
N ASP A 145 -19.90 10.62 7.95
CA ASP A 145 -18.45 10.49 7.98
C ASP A 145 -17.83 10.61 6.58
N LEU A 146 -16.67 11.25 6.49
CA LEU A 146 -15.93 11.51 5.25
C LEU A 146 -15.61 10.19 4.51
N TRP A 147 -15.26 9.15 5.25
CA TRP A 147 -14.88 7.86 4.68
C TRP A 147 -16.07 7.09 4.09
N GLY A 148 -17.21 7.12 4.78
CA GLY A 148 -18.46 6.53 4.28
C GLY A 148 -18.97 7.23 3.02
N GLN A 149 -18.90 8.56 2.97
CA GLN A 149 -19.25 9.33 1.77
C GLN A 149 -18.31 9.03 0.59
N ALA A 150 -17.00 8.94 0.84
CA ALA A 150 -16.04 8.58 -0.19
C ALA A 150 -16.27 7.16 -0.73
N ALA A 151 -16.55 6.19 0.15
CA ALA A 151 -16.87 4.83 -0.25
C ALA A 151 -18.18 4.75 -1.05
N ALA A 152 -19.22 5.46 -0.61
CA ALA A 152 -20.50 5.53 -1.33
C ALA A 152 -20.37 6.20 -2.71
N TYR A 153 -19.52 7.23 -2.82
CA TYR A 153 -19.17 7.83 -4.12
C TYR A 153 -18.57 6.77 -5.04
N ILE A 154 -17.55 6.04 -4.57
CA ILE A 154 -16.87 4.98 -5.35
C ILE A 154 -17.84 3.87 -5.75
N ASP A 155 -18.64 3.37 -4.79
CA ASP A 155 -19.62 2.30 -5.04
C ASP A 155 -20.71 2.76 -6.02
N GLY A 156 -21.08 4.04 -6.00
CA GLY A 156 -22.00 4.64 -6.97
C GLY A 156 -21.49 4.57 -8.42
N TYR A 157 -20.21 4.90 -8.66
CA TYR A 157 -19.61 4.74 -9.99
C TYR A 157 -19.40 3.27 -10.35
N LEU A 158 -19.01 2.43 -9.39
CA LEU A 158 -18.86 0.98 -9.59
C LEU A 158 -20.18 0.30 -9.99
N ALA A 159 -21.31 0.75 -9.43
CA ALA A 159 -22.64 0.22 -9.76
C ALA A 159 -23.08 0.55 -11.20
N GLN A 160 -22.55 1.62 -11.79
CA GLN A 160 -22.82 2.04 -13.17
C GLN A 160 -21.96 1.30 -14.20
N GLU A 161 -20.89 0.63 -13.76
CA GLU A 161 -20.00 -0.12 -14.65
C GLU A 161 -20.59 -1.46 -15.07
N THR A 162 -20.70 -1.66 -16.38
CA THR A 162 -21.22 -2.88 -17.00
C THR A 162 -20.12 -3.82 -17.49
N GLY A 163 -18.85 -3.38 -17.45
CA GLY A 163 -17.69 -4.13 -17.92
C GLY A 163 -17.02 -5.04 -16.89
N ILE A 164 -15.93 -5.69 -17.30
CA ILE A 164 -15.10 -6.59 -16.48
C ILE A 164 -14.51 -5.87 -15.25
N LEU A 165 -14.35 -4.54 -15.33
CA LEU A 165 -13.83 -3.70 -14.26
C LEU A 165 -14.74 -3.66 -13.02
N ARG A 166 -16.02 -4.06 -13.14
CA ARG A 166 -16.91 -4.26 -11.99
C ARG A 166 -16.39 -5.30 -11.00
N PHE A 167 -15.65 -6.30 -11.48
CA PHE A 167 -15.03 -7.31 -10.63
C PHE A 167 -13.74 -6.83 -9.96
N PHE A 168 -13.10 -5.80 -10.51
CA PHE A 168 -11.91 -5.18 -9.93
C PHE A 168 -12.31 -4.09 -8.95
N LYS A 169 -12.74 -4.50 -7.75
CA LYS A 169 -12.92 -3.55 -6.64
C LYS A 169 -11.59 -2.84 -6.33
N PRO A 170 -11.63 -1.57 -5.88
CA PRO A 170 -10.43 -0.78 -5.59
C PRO A 170 -9.44 -1.46 -4.64
N TRP A 171 -9.94 -2.16 -3.62
CA TRP A 171 -9.09 -2.90 -2.68
C TRP A 171 -8.33 -4.06 -3.33
N ILE A 172 -8.91 -4.70 -4.35
CA ILE A 172 -8.26 -5.79 -5.11
C ILE A 172 -7.14 -5.20 -5.96
N ALA A 173 -7.44 -4.10 -6.67
CA ALA A 173 -6.45 -3.42 -7.49
C ALA A 173 -5.27 -2.91 -6.66
N ASN A 174 -5.54 -2.28 -5.51
CA ASN A 174 -4.51 -1.83 -4.59
C ASN A 174 -3.73 -3.00 -3.97
N GLY A 175 -4.42 -4.04 -3.51
CA GLY A 175 -3.80 -5.22 -2.91
C GLY A 175 -2.83 -5.92 -3.88
N LEU A 176 -3.26 -6.11 -5.13
CA LEU A 176 -2.41 -6.67 -6.19
C LEU A 176 -1.21 -5.77 -6.48
N PHE A 177 -1.43 -4.46 -6.62
CA PHE A 177 -0.35 -3.50 -6.84
C PHE A 177 0.70 -3.57 -5.72
N SER A 178 0.28 -3.54 -4.46
CA SER A 178 1.18 -3.62 -3.31
C SER A 178 1.98 -4.92 -3.29
N ILE A 179 1.35 -6.07 -3.53
CA ILE A 179 2.06 -7.37 -3.58
C ILE A 179 3.10 -7.37 -4.72
N ILE A 180 2.71 -6.96 -5.92
CA ILE A 180 3.59 -6.95 -7.10
C ILE A 180 4.78 -6.02 -6.86
N VAL A 181 4.53 -4.79 -6.41
CA VAL A 181 5.59 -3.81 -6.16
C VAL A 181 6.50 -4.26 -5.02
N SER A 182 5.97 -4.85 -3.96
CA SER A 182 6.79 -5.41 -2.88
C SER A 182 7.75 -6.49 -3.38
N VAL A 183 7.25 -7.43 -4.18
CA VAL A 183 8.08 -8.49 -4.75
C VAL A 183 9.16 -7.89 -5.66
N LEU A 184 8.81 -6.92 -6.51
CA LEU A 184 9.76 -6.23 -7.36
C LEU A 184 10.84 -5.48 -6.54
N LEU A 185 10.46 -4.77 -5.48
CA LEU A 185 11.39 -4.05 -4.60
C LEU A 185 12.35 -4.99 -3.89
N ILE A 186 11.88 -6.16 -3.43
CA ILE A 186 12.74 -7.18 -2.82
C ILE A 186 13.73 -7.75 -3.84
N ILE A 187 13.28 -8.03 -5.07
CA ILE A 187 14.15 -8.50 -6.15
C ILE A 187 15.21 -7.43 -6.49
N LEU A 188 14.81 -6.17 -6.67
CA LEU A 188 15.71 -5.07 -6.98
C LEU A 188 16.72 -4.83 -5.86
N SER A 189 16.29 -4.90 -4.60
CA SER A 189 17.18 -4.81 -3.43
C SER A 189 18.25 -5.90 -3.48
N THR A 190 17.84 -7.14 -3.79
CA THR A 190 18.77 -8.28 -3.93
C THR A 190 19.76 -8.08 -5.08
N LEU A 191 19.31 -7.48 -6.20
CA LEU A 191 20.16 -7.20 -7.36
C LEU A 191 21.20 -6.11 -7.07
N ILE A 192 20.81 -5.03 -6.38
CA ILE A 192 21.72 -3.93 -6.00
C ILE A 192 22.82 -4.42 -5.06
N LEU A 193 22.49 -5.35 -4.16
CA LEU A 193 23.45 -5.95 -3.23
C LEU A 193 24.32 -7.07 -3.85
N ASN A 194 24.09 -7.44 -5.11
CA ASN A 194 24.83 -8.53 -5.72
C ASN A 194 26.33 -8.16 -5.84
N PRO A 195 27.22 -8.80 -5.07
CA PRO A 195 28.63 -8.38 -4.91
C PRO A 195 29.47 -8.53 -6.19
N VAL A 196 28.93 -9.17 -7.23
CA VAL A 196 29.63 -9.45 -8.50
C VAL A 196 29.88 -8.16 -9.31
N ARG A 197 29.13 -7.07 -9.09
CA ARG A 197 29.36 -5.79 -9.78
C ARG A 197 30.40 -4.88 -9.11
N ARG A 198 31.00 -5.26 -7.98
CA ARG A 198 32.08 -4.49 -7.34
C ARG A 198 33.48 -4.82 -7.90
N LYS A 199 33.54 -5.10 -9.20
CA LYS A 199 34.78 -5.07 -9.99
C LYS A 199 34.56 -4.18 -11.22
N LYS A 200 34.73 -2.88 -11.02
CA LYS A 200 35.69 -2.02 -11.72
C LYS A 200 35.74 -0.69 -10.98
#